data_AF-A0AAD4N0R3-F1
#
_entry.id   AF-A0AAD4N0R3-F1
#
_cell.length_a   1.000
_cell.length_b   1.000
_cell.length_c   1.000
_cell.angle_alpha   90.00
_cell.angle_beta   90.00
_cell.angle_gamma   90.00
#
_symmetry.space_group_name_H-M   'P 1'
#
loop_
_entity.id
_entity.type
_entity.pdbx_description
1 polymer ?
#
loop_
_entity_poly.entity_id
_entity_poly.type
_entity_poly.pdbx_seq_one_letter_code
_entity_poly.pdbx_strand_id
1 'polypeptide(L)'
;MDAKRRCTRKTLLAISRADIDDEADKENAPPQRATRSASRIANYVAEQTKRNEKVPTNIPLGHGIRSINRTLSSLTEDGEEEDDQQIRVFRKYFESEKESWFPRLSFDNVYRTPGSEISEEVNGDTEQEISDDESDSSIPEDVYVVESILAESNQVGELMYLLKWKGYDYNESTWASEDELMNCHGLLKEHDVRKKIMAQICTFQQGSKASLSYQNAWMSYAFYPCRKWEDDVNRLISPHGHAKIYVENWVNNDAPNNFTYGIKHRVSDKALKLLEAKTEEYMLCECHGNCDENKDCVCNENGAPYTKQGQLTRRCRGVSQIVECSERCGCSEDCPLRTVQRGRKFPIVLFRTLHKGWSIRAAVDIPSGSFVAEYIGGVITTKEANATTSAEYQFQLEGKNRDRLLVIDAQFYGNEARFVNHSCKPNLDVYNVFVKGEYENLERIAFFTSRAVKKGEELTIKYYTDEQYKEVRKAERKKKRKCLCRAKKCPGFMP
;
A
#
# COMPACT_ATOMS: atom_id res chain seq x y z
N MET A 1 11.01 24.23 -23.94
CA MET A 1 11.72 23.34 -24.89
C MET A 1 13.17 23.31 -24.44
N ASP A 2 13.80 22.15 -24.61
CA ASP A 2 15.16 21.76 -24.19
C ASP A 2 15.43 21.47 -22.70
N ALA A 3 15.11 20.22 -22.33
CA ALA A 3 15.95 19.42 -21.45
C ALA A 3 16.16 18.03 -22.09
N LYS A 4 16.77 17.98 -23.28
CA LYS A 4 17.44 16.76 -23.76
C LYS A 4 18.74 16.62 -22.97
N ARG A 5 18.67 16.13 -21.73
CA ARG A 5 19.85 15.52 -21.09
C ARG A 5 20.00 14.13 -21.70
N ARG A 6 20.64 14.07 -22.87
CA ARG A 6 21.24 12.83 -23.37
C ARG A 6 22.28 12.41 -22.34
N CYS A 7 22.06 11.28 -21.68
CA CYS A 7 23.11 10.62 -20.93
C CYS A 7 24.20 10.26 -21.96
N THR A 8 25.36 10.89 -21.85
CA THR A 8 26.53 10.54 -22.65
C THR A 8 26.95 9.14 -22.22
N ARG A 9 26.93 8.16 -23.14
CA ARG A 9 27.43 6.78 -22.99
C ARG A 9 28.39 6.61 -21.80
N LYS A 10 27.82 6.26 -20.66
CA LYS A 10 28.51 5.71 -19.49
C LYS A 10 27.87 4.35 -19.29
N THR A 11 28.70 3.33 -19.13
CA THR A 11 28.27 1.93 -19.01
C THR A 11 27.40 1.78 -17.77
N LEU A 12 26.10 1.65 -17.95
CA LEU A 12 25.15 1.42 -16.85
C LEU A 12 25.14 -0.09 -16.56
N LEU A 13 25.59 -0.48 -15.37
CA LEU A 13 25.39 -1.83 -14.83
C LEU A 13 24.30 -1.71 -13.76
N ALA A 14 23.22 -2.46 -13.92
CA ALA A 14 22.10 -2.44 -12.99
C ALA A 14 22.08 -3.76 -12.21
N ILE A 15 22.76 -3.79 -11.08
CA ILE A 15 22.89 -5.02 -10.28
C ILE A 15 21.61 -5.21 -9.45
N SER A 16 20.77 -6.18 -9.83
CA SER A 16 19.75 -6.73 -8.94
C SER A 16 20.45 -7.52 -7.83
N ARG A 17 20.10 -7.26 -6.57
CA ARG A 17 20.67 -7.96 -5.39
C ARG A 17 20.42 -9.48 -5.42
N ALA A 18 19.46 -9.95 -6.23
CA ALA A 18 19.16 -11.37 -6.38
C ALA A 18 20.18 -12.13 -7.24
N ASP A 19 21.02 -11.43 -8.02
CA ASP A 19 21.95 -12.06 -8.97
C ASP A 19 23.42 -12.01 -8.48
N ILE A 20 23.67 -11.47 -7.29
CA ILE A 20 25.03 -11.41 -6.67
C ILE A 20 25.41 -12.77 -6.05
N ASP A 21 24.43 -13.58 -5.65
CA ASP A 21 24.69 -14.81 -4.91
C ASP A 21 24.98 -16.04 -5.82
N ASP A 22 24.81 -15.92 -7.15
CA ASP A 22 24.87 -17.06 -8.09
C ASP A 22 26.11 -17.10 -9.02
N GLU A 23 26.98 -16.08 -9.05
CA GLU A 23 28.14 -16.01 -9.97
C GLU A 23 29.53 -16.17 -9.29
N ALA A 24 29.60 -16.68 -8.06
CA ALA A 24 30.87 -16.91 -7.36
C ALA A 24 31.66 -18.17 -7.84
N ASP A 25 31.13 -18.96 -8.78
CA ASP A 25 31.80 -20.16 -9.30
C ASP A 25 31.90 -20.13 -10.84
N LYS A 26 32.98 -19.53 -11.37
CA LYS A 26 33.73 -19.98 -12.58
C LYS A 26 34.88 -19.04 -13.01
N GLU A 27 36.08 -19.43 -12.59
CA GLU A 27 37.39 -19.45 -13.28
C GLU A 27 37.80 -18.42 -14.37
N ASN A 28 38.86 -17.65 -14.05
CA ASN A 28 40.16 -17.45 -14.74
C ASN A 28 40.30 -17.47 -16.30
N ALA A 29 40.67 -16.32 -16.90
CA ALA A 29 41.69 -16.17 -17.99
C ALA A 29 42.06 -14.68 -18.30
N PRO A 30 43.31 -14.33 -18.71
CA PRO A 30 43.77 -12.94 -18.98
C PRO A 30 43.72 -12.52 -20.49
N PRO A 31 44.00 -11.23 -20.84
CA PRO A 31 43.27 -10.47 -21.88
C PRO A 31 43.94 -10.39 -23.26
N GLN A 32 43.16 -10.17 -24.34
CA GLN A 32 43.69 -9.70 -25.63
C GLN A 32 42.81 -8.68 -26.38
N ARG A 33 43.45 -7.52 -26.61
CA ARG A 33 43.45 -6.61 -27.79
C ARG A 33 42.15 -5.95 -28.29
N ALA A 34 42.13 -4.63 -28.08
CA ALA A 34 41.43 -3.62 -28.88
C ALA A 34 42.00 -3.47 -30.31
N THR A 35 41.14 -3.23 -31.31
CA THR A 35 41.48 -2.41 -32.49
C THR A 35 40.27 -1.67 -33.10
N ARG A 36 40.41 -0.33 -33.11
CA ARG A 36 40.12 0.66 -34.19
C ARG A 36 38.79 0.59 -34.96
N SER A 37 37.99 1.66 -34.80
CA SER A 37 37.50 2.50 -35.91
C SER A 37 36.82 3.79 -35.38
N ALA A 38 37.63 4.76 -34.97
CA ALA A 38 37.20 6.14 -34.71
C ALA A 38 37.93 7.06 -35.70
N SER A 39 37.32 7.34 -36.86
CA SER A 39 37.64 8.53 -37.66
C SER A 39 36.60 8.70 -38.77
N ARG A 40 35.50 9.41 -38.48
CA ARG A 40 34.63 10.03 -39.50
C ARG A 40 33.56 11.02 -39.00
N ILE A 41 33.46 11.29 -37.69
CA ILE A 41 32.41 12.19 -37.13
C ILE A 41 32.95 13.53 -36.63
N ALA A 42 34.25 13.82 -36.79
CA ALA A 42 34.82 15.13 -36.42
C ALA A 42 34.62 16.22 -37.49
N ASN A 43 34.32 15.87 -38.75
CA ASN A 43 34.23 16.84 -39.84
C ASN A 43 32.81 17.31 -40.18
N TYR A 44 31.77 16.73 -39.59
CA TYR A 44 30.37 17.10 -39.89
C TYR A 44 29.84 18.24 -38.99
N VAL A 45 30.42 18.43 -37.81
CA VAL A 45 29.94 19.41 -36.82
C VAL A 45 30.59 20.79 -36.99
N ALA A 46 31.75 20.88 -37.67
CA ALA A 46 32.45 22.15 -37.90
C ALA A 46 31.87 23.01 -39.03
N GLU A 47 30.97 22.47 -39.87
CA GLU A 47 30.40 23.19 -41.03
C GLU A 47 29.02 23.82 -40.81
N GLN A 48 28.36 23.58 -39.67
CA GLN A 48 26.99 24.11 -39.43
C GLN A 48 26.93 25.36 -38.53
N THR A 49 28.04 25.80 -37.96
CA THR A 49 28.12 27.01 -37.11
C THR A 49 28.37 28.31 -37.89
N LYS A 50 28.34 28.30 -39.23
CA LYS A 50 28.55 29.49 -40.09
C LYS A 50 27.31 30.02 -40.82
N ARG A 51 26.11 29.52 -40.54
CA ARG A 51 24.87 30.03 -41.17
C ARG A 51 23.72 30.11 -40.18
N ASN A 52 23.55 31.28 -39.56
CA ASN A 52 22.29 32.05 -39.56
C ASN A 52 22.32 33.13 -38.48
N GLU A 53 22.71 34.32 -38.91
CA GLU A 53 22.31 35.57 -38.26
C GLU A 53 20.88 35.96 -38.69
N LYS A 54 20.18 36.59 -37.73
CA LYS A 54 19.00 37.48 -37.85
C LYS A 54 17.62 36.87 -38.07
N VAL A 55 16.80 36.92 -36.99
CA VAL A 55 15.35 37.23 -37.03
C VAL A 55 14.98 38.01 -35.74
N PRO A 56 14.03 38.96 -35.77
CA PRO A 56 13.98 40.14 -34.90
C PRO A 56 13.08 40.04 -33.66
N THR A 57 13.29 40.99 -32.75
CA THR A 57 12.47 41.35 -31.59
C THR A 57 11.09 41.87 -31.99
N ASN A 58 10.02 41.20 -31.51
CA ASN A 58 8.75 41.77 -31.01
C ASN A 58 7.64 40.71 -31.00
N ILE A 59 7.17 40.29 -29.81
CA ILE A 59 5.83 39.71 -29.59
C ILE A 59 5.27 40.26 -28.26
N PRO A 60 3.96 40.59 -28.17
CA PRO A 60 3.38 41.48 -27.17
C PRO A 60 3.04 40.79 -25.83
N LEU A 61 3.08 41.57 -24.76
CA LEU A 61 2.51 41.27 -23.45
C LEU A 61 0.99 41.15 -23.53
N GLY A 62 0.44 40.03 -23.05
CA GLY A 62 -1.00 39.78 -22.96
C GLY A 62 -1.37 38.92 -21.75
N HIS A 63 -1.77 39.62 -20.68
CA HIS A 63 -2.69 39.25 -19.58
C HIS A 63 -2.88 37.77 -19.18
N GLY A 64 -2.55 37.46 -17.91
CA GLY A 64 -3.02 36.23 -17.27
C GLY A 64 -2.47 35.84 -15.89
N ILE A 65 -1.66 36.66 -15.20
CA ILE A 65 -1.25 36.41 -13.80
C ILE A 65 -1.43 37.71 -13.00
N ARG A 66 -2.67 37.99 -12.59
CA ARG A 66 -3.05 38.86 -11.45
C ARG A 66 -4.47 38.51 -11.00
N SER A 67 -4.61 37.40 -10.28
CA SER A 67 -5.71 37.18 -9.34
C SER A 67 -5.35 35.98 -8.47
N ILE A 68 -4.78 36.24 -7.29
CA ILE A 68 -4.81 35.46 -6.02
C ILE A 68 -3.94 36.27 -5.03
N ASN A 69 -4.28 37.54 -4.77
CA ASN A 69 -3.77 38.26 -3.57
C ASN A 69 -4.43 39.63 -3.33
N ARG A 70 -5.76 39.73 -3.52
CA ARG A 70 -6.50 40.88 -2.98
C ARG A 70 -8.00 40.62 -2.81
N THR A 71 -8.33 39.71 -1.89
CA THR A 71 -9.60 39.75 -1.14
C THR A 71 -9.35 39.21 0.27
N LEU A 72 -8.44 39.84 1.00
CA LEU A 72 -8.21 39.62 2.44
C LEU A 72 -7.96 40.97 3.14
N SER A 73 -8.75 41.97 2.78
CA SER A 73 -8.73 43.29 3.44
C SER A 73 -10.06 43.99 3.21
N SER A 74 -11.13 43.52 3.89
CA SER A 74 -12.29 44.31 4.32
C SER A 74 -13.49 43.40 4.64
N LEU A 75 -13.39 42.54 5.66
CA LEU A 75 -14.53 42.19 6.49
C LEU A 75 -14.02 42.12 7.92
N THR A 76 -14.43 43.12 8.67
CA THR A 76 -14.16 43.40 10.07
C THR A 76 -14.89 42.41 10.98
N GLU A 77 -14.20 42.07 12.07
CA GLU A 77 -14.72 42.00 13.45
C GLU A 77 -15.91 41.05 13.70
N ASP A 78 -15.57 39.82 14.11
CA ASP A 78 -16.04 39.15 15.34
C ASP A 78 -15.96 37.62 15.15
N GLY A 79 -14.98 36.95 15.79
CA GLY A 79 -15.03 35.49 15.95
C GLY A 79 -13.74 34.66 15.91
N GLU A 80 -12.54 35.21 16.11
CA GLU A 80 -11.28 34.43 16.05
C GLU A 80 -10.48 34.37 17.36
N GLU A 81 -11.12 34.09 18.51
CA GLU A 81 -10.39 33.80 19.75
C GLU A 81 -10.57 32.37 20.32
N GLU A 82 -11.51 31.55 19.83
CA GLU A 82 -11.67 30.17 20.33
C GLU A 82 -10.90 29.09 19.53
N ASP A 83 -10.63 29.31 18.24
CA ASP A 83 -9.95 28.30 17.40
C ASP A 83 -8.43 28.27 17.58
N ASP A 84 -7.82 29.41 17.91
CA ASP A 84 -6.35 29.52 18.03
C ASP A 84 -5.83 29.02 19.39
N GLN A 85 -6.69 28.99 20.41
CA GLN A 85 -6.39 28.38 21.70
C GLN A 85 -6.49 26.84 21.64
N GLN A 86 -7.41 26.29 20.83
CA GLN A 86 -7.57 24.84 20.65
C GLN A 86 -6.45 24.21 19.84
N ILE A 87 -5.96 24.89 18.79
CA ILE A 87 -4.78 24.45 18.02
C ILE A 87 -3.52 24.48 18.90
N ARG A 88 -3.39 25.46 19.81
CA ARG A 88 -2.28 25.52 20.76
C ARG A 88 -2.34 24.45 21.84
N VAL A 89 -3.52 24.09 22.36
CA VAL A 89 -3.68 22.99 23.33
C VAL A 89 -3.37 21.63 22.67
N PHE A 90 -3.85 21.39 21.45
CA PHE A 90 -3.53 20.16 20.69
C PHE A 90 -2.06 20.05 20.32
N ARG A 91 -1.43 21.16 19.91
CA ARG A 91 0.01 21.21 19.60
C ARG A 91 0.86 21.01 20.86
N LYS A 92 0.45 21.57 22.01
CA LYS A 92 1.17 21.43 23.29
C LYS A 92 1.07 20.02 23.88
N TYR A 93 -0.05 19.33 23.69
CA TYR A 93 -0.23 17.91 24.09
C TYR A 93 0.63 16.96 23.22
N PHE A 94 0.76 17.26 21.92
CA PHE A 94 1.61 16.47 21.00
C PHE A 94 3.11 16.83 21.07
N GLU A 95 3.47 18.07 21.42
CA GLU A 95 4.86 18.50 21.57
C GLU A 95 5.48 18.05 22.90
N SER A 96 4.69 17.87 23.97
CA SER A 96 5.21 17.33 25.23
C SER A 96 5.50 15.82 25.22
N GLU A 97 4.99 15.07 24.24
CA GLU A 97 5.25 13.63 24.07
C GLU A 97 6.13 13.28 22.87
N LYS A 98 6.66 14.28 22.16
CA LYS A 98 7.56 14.11 21.01
C LYS A 98 8.88 13.39 21.34
N GLU A 99 9.29 13.37 22.61
CA GLU A 99 10.58 12.79 23.01
C GLU A 99 10.50 11.32 23.49
N SER A 100 9.31 10.71 23.62
CA SER A 100 9.19 9.30 24.06
C SER A 100 8.47 8.35 23.09
N TRP A 101 7.87 8.85 22.00
CA TRP A 101 7.11 8.03 21.03
C TRP A 101 7.78 7.84 19.66
N PHE A 102 8.98 8.40 19.47
CA PHE A 102 9.86 8.04 18.37
C PHE A 102 11.00 7.15 18.89
N PRO A 103 11.01 5.84 18.64
CA PRO A 103 12.29 5.27 18.26
C PRO A 103 12.65 5.98 16.96
N ARG A 104 13.75 6.75 16.96
CA ARG A 104 14.44 7.04 15.72
C ARG A 104 14.58 5.69 15.01
N LEU A 105 14.00 5.57 13.83
CA LEU A 105 14.39 4.53 12.89
C LEU A 105 15.80 4.91 12.43
N SER A 106 16.80 4.73 13.31
CA SER A 106 18.13 4.33 12.90
C SER A 106 18.05 2.86 12.48
N PHE A 107 18.93 2.48 11.57
CA PHE A 107 18.78 1.31 10.72
C PHE A 107 19.04 -0.04 11.42
N ASP A 108 19.26 -0.10 12.74
CA ASP A 108 19.99 -1.25 13.34
C ASP A 108 19.24 -2.22 14.26
N ASN A 109 17.94 -2.09 14.53
CA ASN A 109 17.28 -2.95 15.55
C ASN A 109 16.14 -3.84 15.02
N VAL A 110 16.38 -4.63 13.97
CA VAL A 110 15.45 -5.66 13.48
C VAL A 110 15.89 -7.11 13.78
N TYR A 111 16.95 -7.32 14.57
CA TYR A 111 17.33 -8.66 15.02
C TYR A 111 17.46 -8.74 16.54
N ARG A 112 16.45 -9.29 17.21
CA ARG A 112 16.61 -10.17 18.39
C ARG A 112 15.28 -10.81 18.78
N THR A 113 15.24 -12.14 18.65
CA THR A 113 14.30 -13.03 19.35
C THR A 113 14.73 -13.20 20.81
N PRO A 114 13.81 -13.44 21.76
CA PRO A 114 14.18 -13.70 23.16
C PRO A 114 14.37 -15.20 23.43
N GLY A 115 15.47 -15.57 24.08
CA GLY A 115 15.69 -16.92 24.57
C GLY A 115 16.91 -17.07 25.48
N SER A 116 16.63 -17.53 26.71
CA SER A 116 17.48 -18.24 27.69
C SER A 116 18.66 -17.54 28.38
N GLU A 117 18.55 -17.51 29.71
CA GLU A 117 19.59 -17.35 30.73
C GLU A 117 20.71 -18.40 30.58
N ILE A 118 21.97 -17.98 30.49
CA ILE A 118 23.14 -18.68 31.06
C ILE A 118 24.17 -17.61 31.48
N SER A 119 24.68 -17.77 32.71
CA SER A 119 25.74 -17.02 33.38
C SER A 119 27.14 -17.32 32.85
N GLU A 120 28.05 -16.33 32.86
CA GLU A 120 29.39 -16.35 33.50
C GLU A 120 30.36 -15.30 32.89
N GLU A 121 31.45 -15.09 33.61
CA GLU A 121 32.25 -13.87 33.80
C GLU A 121 33.36 -13.58 32.77
N VAL A 122 33.57 -12.27 32.54
CA VAL A 122 34.86 -11.52 32.52
C VAL A 122 36.01 -11.98 31.59
N ASN A 123 36.33 -11.16 30.58
CA ASN A 123 37.57 -10.34 30.53
C ASN A 123 37.59 -9.40 29.32
N GLY A 124 38.15 -8.20 29.52
CA GLY A 124 38.08 -7.05 28.62
C GLY A 124 38.96 -7.15 27.36
N ASP A 125 38.63 -6.30 26.39
CA ASP A 125 39.56 -5.32 25.82
C ASP A 125 38.87 -4.49 24.72
N THR A 126 39.08 -3.17 24.82
CA THR A 126 39.01 -2.14 23.76
C THR A 126 37.66 -1.82 23.11
N GLU A 127 37.13 -0.64 23.47
CA GLU A 127 36.08 0.06 22.72
C GLU A 127 36.61 0.48 21.34
N GLN A 128 36.03 -0.08 20.28
CA GLN A 128 36.02 0.52 18.94
C GLN A 128 34.58 0.85 18.57
N GLU A 129 34.28 2.14 18.49
CA GLU A 129 33.05 2.66 17.90
C GLU A 129 32.95 2.20 16.44
N ILE A 130 31.93 1.39 16.14
CA ILE A 130 31.59 1.04 14.75
C ILE A 130 30.69 2.15 14.22
N SER A 131 31.22 2.89 13.24
CA SER A 131 30.51 3.85 12.42
C SER A 131 29.64 3.14 11.38
N ASP A 132 28.35 3.46 11.31
CA ASP A 132 27.37 2.94 10.33
C ASP A 132 27.57 3.51 8.91
N ASP A 133 28.79 3.53 8.40
CA ASP A 133 29.13 4.06 7.08
C ASP A 133 29.83 2.99 6.22
N GLU A 134 29.17 1.84 6.04
CA GLU A 134 29.52 0.91 4.97
C GLU A 134 28.84 1.35 3.66
N SER A 135 29.43 2.37 3.01
CA SER A 135 29.34 2.45 1.56
C SER A 135 29.94 1.17 0.99
N ASP A 136 29.13 0.38 0.29
CA ASP A 136 29.55 -0.86 -0.37
C ASP A 136 30.64 -0.56 -1.41
N SER A 137 31.90 -0.61 -0.94
CA SER A 137 33.12 -0.27 -1.69
C SER A 137 33.42 -1.21 -2.87
N SER A 138 32.53 -2.16 -3.14
CA SER A 138 32.63 -3.12 -4.25
C SER A 138 31.99 -2.63 -5.56
N ILE A 139 31.14 -1.59 -5.52
CA ILE A 139 30.44 -1.09 -6.71
C ILE A 139 31.28 0.03 -7.37
N PRO A 140 31.73 -0.13 -8.63
CA PRO A 140 32.51 0.91 -9.31
C PRO A 140 31.75 2.24 -9.38
N GLU A 141 32.46 3.37 -9.29
CA GLU A 141 31.85 4.73 -9.25
C GLU A 141 30.95 5.07 -10.46
N ASP A 142 31.08 4.34 -11.58
CA ASP A 142 30.27 4.52 -12.79
C ASP A 142 29.07 3.56 -12.87
N VAL A 143 28.79 2.78 -11.82
CA VAL A 143 27.72 1.76 -11.78
C VAL A 143 26.55 2.23 -10.92
N TYR A 144 25.36 2.29 -11.50
CA TYR A 144 24.14 2.77 -10.86
C TYR A 144 23.13 1.64 -10.69
N VAL A 145 22.67 1.41 -9.46
CA VAL A 145 21.70 0.36 -9.15
C VAL A 145 20.28 0.82 -9.50
N VAL A 146 19.60 0.05 -10.34
CA VAL A 146 18.17 0.25 -10.64
C VAL A 146 17.35 -0.35 -9.51
N GLU A 147 16.51 0.48 -8.90
CA GLU A 147 15.59 0.10 -7.83
C GLU A 147 14.27 -0.45 -8.40
N SER A 148 13.71 0.22 -9.41
CA SER A 148 12.51 -0.24 -10.10
C SER A 148 12.39 0.33 -11.51
N ILE A 149 11.66 -0.37 -12.39
CA ILE A 149 11.28 0.15 -13.71
C ILE A 149 9.89 0.78 -13.58
N LEU A 150 9.78 2.06 -13.89
CA LEU A 150 8.58 2.86 -13.65
C LEU A 150 7.63 2.88 -14.86
N ALA A 151 8.20 2.96 -16.06
CA ALA A 151 7.47 3.08 -17.31
C ALA A 151 8.31 2.61 -18.51
N GLU A 152 7.66 2.47 -19.66
CA GLU A 152 8.32 2.23 -20.94
C GLU A 152 7.75 3.17 -22.02
N SER A 153 8.52 3.45 -23.06
CA SER A 153 8.09 4.25 -24.20
C SER A 153 8.89 3.89 -25.44
N ASN A 154 8.22 3.88 -26.59
CA ASN A 154 8.87 3.76 -27.89
C ASN A 154 9.35 5.15 -28.32
N GLN A 155 10.65 5.43 -28.15
CA GLN A 155 11.26 6.69 -28.56
C GLN A 155 12.08 6.49 -29.82
N VAL A 156 11.68 7.12 -30.93
CA VAL A 156 12.44 7.10 -32.20
C VAL A 156 12.73 5.67 -32.73
N GLY A 157 11.79 4.74 -32.52
CA GLY A 157 11.92 3.34 -32.97
C GLY A 157 12.68 2.43 -32.03
N GLU A 158 13.13 2.94 -30.88
CA GLU A 158 13.82 2.20 -29.83
C GLU A 158 12.94 2.12 -28.57
N LEU A 159 12.91 0.94 -27.94
CA LEU A 159 12.19 0.73 -26.69
C LEU A 159 13.05 1.24 -25.53
N MET A 160 12.53 2.22 -24.80
CA MET A 160 13.18 2.82 -23.65
C MET A 160 12.38 2.53 -22.37
N TYR A 161 13.08 2.41 -21.25
CA TYR A 161 12.53 2.21 -19.91
C TYR A 161 12.89 3.39 -19.00
N LEU A 162 11.93 3.88 -18.22
CA LEU A 162 12.14 4.91 -17.20
C LEU A 162 12.54 4.23 -15.88
N LEU A 163 13.74 4.52 -15.40
CA LEU A 163 14.38 3.83 -14.29
C LEU A 163 14.35 4.67 -13.02
N LYS A 164 13.89 4.07 -11.93
CA LYS A 164 14.10 4.59 -10.58
C LYS A 164 15.45 4.12 -10.06
N TRP A 165 16.35 5.05 -9.77
CA TRP A 165 17.68 4.76 -9.23
C TRP A 165 17.67 4.60 -7.72
N LYS A 166 18.36 3.58 -7.19
CA LYS A 166 18.50 3.36 -5.76
C LYS A 166 19.21 4.54 -5.09
N GLY A 167 18.64 5.08 -4.02
CA GLY A 167 19.20 6.22 -3.27
C GLY A 167 18.88 7.61 -3.83
N TYR A 168 18.22 7.69 -4.99
CA TYR A 168 17.83 8.96 -5.61
C TYR A 168 16.33 9.22 -5.46
N ASP A 169 15.88 10.46 -5.65
CA ASP A 169 14.45 10.77 -5.66
C ASP A 169 13.76 10.25 -6.94
N TYR A 170 12.44 10.04 -6.89
CA TYR A 170 11.67 9.61 -8.05
C TYR A 170 11.76 10.60 -9.22
N ASN A 171 11.89 11.90 -8.92
CA ASN A 171 12.00 12.94 -9.94
C ASN A 171 13.36 12.93 -10.67
N GLU A 172 14.33 12.15 -10.18
CA GLU A 172 15.65 11.96 -10.79
C GLU A 172 15.70 10.72 -11.69
N SER A 173 14.55 10.07 -11.93
CA SER A 173 14.44 8.92 -12.84
C SER A 173 14.82 9.30 -14.27
N THR A 174 15.52 8.40 -14.97
CA THR A 174 15.98 8.64 -16.35
C THR A 174 15.64 7.47 -17.28
N TRP A 175 15.63 7.75 -18.59
CA TRP A 175 15.35 6.74 -19.61
C TRP A 175 16.62 6.00 -20.02
N ALA A 176 16.54 4.69 -20.16
CA ALA A 176 17.60 3.83 -20.70
C ALA A 176 17.01 2.79 -21.67
N SER A 177 17.82 2.34 -22.62
CA SER A 177 17.51 1.25 -23.55
C SER A 177 17.59 -0.11 -22.85
N GLU A 178 17.04 -1.16 -23.47
CA GLU A 178 17.16 -2.53 -22.96
C GLU A 178 18.62 -3.01 -22.89
N ASP A 179 19.45 -2.58 -23.85
CA ASP A 179 20.88 -2.92 -23.91
C ASP A 179 21.68 -2.34 -22.73
N GLU A 180 21.16 -1.28 -22.09
CA GLU A 180 21.75 -0.67 -20.88
C GLU A 180 21.27 -1.35 -19.58
N LEU A 181 20.29 -2.27 -19.64
CA LEU A 181 19.68 -2.94 -18.50
C LEU A 181 20.33 -4.31 -18.21
N MET A 182 21.64 -4.31 -18.01
CA MET A 182 22.38 -5.51 -17.61
C MET A 182 21.85 -6.04 -16.28
N ASN A 183 21.61 -7.36 -16.17
CA ASN A 183 21.15 -8.05 -14.94
C ASN A 183 19.84 -7.52 -14.33
N CYS A 184 18.94 -6.99 -15.17
CA CYS A 184 17.63 -6.48 -14.75
C CYS A 184 16.45 -7.40 -15.12
N HIS A 185 16.69 -8.68 -15.43
CA HIS A 185 15.64 -9.59 -15.90
C HIS A 185 14.46 -9.71 -14.91
N GLY A 186 14.74 -9.72 -13.61
CA GLY A 186 13.69 -9.71 -12.57
C GLY A 186 12.82 -8.45 -12.61
N LEU A 187 13.45 -7.27 -12.73
CA LEU A 187 12.75 -5.98 -12.80
C LEU A 187 11.94 -5.82 -14.08
N LEU A 188 12.48 -6.28 -15.21
CA LEU A 188 11.79 -6.32 -16.50
C LEU A 188 10.53 -7.21 -16.41
N LYS A 189 10.67 -8.41 -15.84
CA LYS A 189 9.54 -9.33 -15.62
C LYS A 189 8.47 -8.72 -14.71
N GLU A 190 8.88 -8.04 -13.63
CA GLU A 190 7.96 -7.34 -12.74
C GLU A 190 7.19 -6.22 -13.46
N HIS A 191 7.91 -5.39 -14.21
CA HIS A 191 7.33 -4.33 -15.02
C HIS A 191 6.34 -4.88 -16.04
N ASP A 192 6.68 -5.98 -16.71
CA ASP A 192 5.80 -6.67 -17.65
C ASP A 192 4.51 -7.18 -16.99
N VAL A 193 4.61 -7.74 -15.78
CA VAL A 193 3.43 -8.18 -15.01
C VAL A 193 2.55 -6.97 -14.68
N ARG A 194 3.13 -5.88 -14.18
CA ARG A 194 2.40 -4.64 -13.89
C ARG A 194 1.71 -4.11 -15.14
N LYS A 195 2.43 -4.01 -16.25
CA LYS A 195 1.92 -3.52 -17.54
C LYS A 195 0.76 -4.38 -18.04
N LYS A 196 0.87 -5.71 -18.00
CA LYS A 196 -0.22 -6.64 -18.35
C LYS A 196 -1.44 -6.45 -17.44
N ILE A 197 -1.22 -6.20 -16.15
CA ILE A 197 -2.30 -5.89 -15.21
C ILE A 197 -3.02 -4.60 -15.60
N MET A 198 -2.27 -3.51 -15.80
CA MET A 198 -2.83 -2.20 -16.14
C MET A 198 -3.52 -2.19 -17.50
N ALA A 199 -2.91 -2.78 -18.53
CA ALA A 199 -3.49 -2.84 -19.87
C ALA A 199 -4.85 -3.55 -19.88
N GLN A 200 -4.95 -4.69 -19.20
CA GLN A 200 -6.21 -5.45 -19.11
C GLN A 200 -7.27 -4.70 -18.30
N ILE A 201 -6.87 -4.00 -17.24
CA ILE A 201 -7.78 -3.17 -16.45
C ILE A 201 -8.32 -1.98 -17.26
N CYS A 202 -7.49 -1.33 -18.10
CA CYS A 202 -7.95 -0.28 -19.00
C CYS A 202 -9.03 -0.80 -19.98
N THR A 203 -8.92 -2.03 -20.49
CA THR A 203 -9.94 -2.62 -21.38
C THR A 203 -11.29 -2.82 -20.69
N PHE A 204 -11.32 -3.08 -19.38
CA PHE A 204 -12.56 -3.16 -18.59
C PHE A 204 -13.31 -1.82 -18.54
N GLN A 205 -12.60 -0.68 -18.60
CA GLN A 205 -13.19 0.66 -18.59
C GLN A 205 -13.76 1.11 -19.95
N GLN A 206 -13.41 0.42 -21.06
CA GLN A 206 -13.71 0.83 -22.45
C GLN A 206 -15.18 0.66 -22.89
N GLY A 207 -16.10 0.34 -21.95
CA GLY A 207 -17.52 0.68 -22.12
C GLY A 207 -17.80 2.20 -22.07
N SER A 208 -16.80 3.01 -21.71
CA SER A 208 -16.85 4.47 -21.71
C SER A 208 -15.72 5.05 -22.57
N LYS A 209 -16.07 5.97 -23.47
CA LYS A 209 -15.17 6.59 -24.48
C LYS A 209 -14.12 7.51 -23.85
N ALA A 210 -13.15 6.96 -23.14
CA ALA A 210 -11.93 7.66 -22.73
C ALA A 210 -10.71 6.81 -23.12
N SER A 211 -10.21 7.05 -24.32
CA SER A 211 -8.89 6.60 -24.73
C SER A 211 -7.86 7.53 -24.08
N LEU A 212 -7.43 7.22 -22.86
CA LEU A 212 -6.12 7.66 -22.39
C LEU A 212 -5.16 6.50 -22.65
N SER A 213 -4.22 6.68 -23.58
CA SER A 213 -3.19 5.67 -23.80
C SER A 213 -2.30 5.59 -22.57
N TYR A 214 -2.28 4.42 -21.93
CA TYR A 214 -1.33 4.06 -20.85
C TYR A 214 0.11 4.51 -21.14
N GLN A 215 0.49 4.57 -22.42
CA GLN A 215 1.80 4.97 -22.92
C GLN A 215 2.31 6.34 -22.41
N ASN A 216 1.43 7.25 -21.95
CA ASN A 216 1.83 8.58 -21.46
C ASN A 216 1.47 8.82 -19.99
N ALA A 217 1.13 7.76 -19.24
CA ALA A 217 0.76 7.85 -17.82
C ALA A 217 1.81 8.55 -16.95
N TRP A 218 3.08 8.32 -17.29
CA TRP A 218 4.25 8.86 -16.59
C TRP A 218 4.35 10.39 -16.66
N MET A 219 3.63 11.03 -17.59
CA MET A 219 3.55 12.48 -17.69
C MET A 219 2.60 13.12 -16.68
N SER A 220 1.82 12.32 -15.93
CA SER A 220 0.92 12.84 -14.89
C SER A 220 1.69 13.30 -13.65
N TYR A 221 1.29 14.42 -13.05
CA TYR A 221 1.85 14.87 -11.76
C TYR A 221 1.61 13.87 -10.62
N ALA A 222 0.56 13.03 -10.72
CA ALA A 222 0.32 11.96 -9.74
C ALA A 222 1.25 10.76 -9.91
N PHE A 223 1.99 10.65 -11.02
CA PHE A 223 2.72 9.44 -11.37
C PHE A 223 3.77 9.06 -10.31
N TYR A 224 4.75 9.94 -10.06
CA TYR A 224 5.81 9.66 -9.09
C TYR A 224 5.29 9.47 -7.66
N PRO A 225 4.37 10.30 -7.14
CA PRO A 225 3.76 10.05 -5.83
C PRO A 225 3.04 8.69 -5.73
N CYS A 226 2.30 8.28 -6.76
CA CYS A 226 1.62 6.98 -6.78
C CYS A 226 2.60 5.81 -6.86
N ARG A 227 3.65 5.92 -7.71
CA ARG A 227 4.71 4.92 -7.82
C ARG A 227 5.48 4.77 -6.51
N LYS A 228 5.84 5.90 -5.88
CA LYS A 228 6.48 5.92 -4.57
C LYS A 228 5.66 5.19 -3.52
N TRP A 229 4.39 5.54 -3.39
CA TRP A 229 3.51 4.87 -2.43
C TRP A 229 3.39 3.37 -2.73
N GLU A 230 3.27 2.99 -4.01
CA GLU A 230 3.18 1.59 -4.41
C GLU A 230 4.41 0.80 -3.98
N ASP A 231 5.61 1.31 -4.28
CA ASP A 231 6.87 0.64 -3.99
C ASP A 231 7.12 0.62 -2.47
N ASP A 232 6.81 1.69 -1.74
CA ASP A 232 6.91 1.77 -0.27
C ASP A 232 6.02 0.72 0.42
N VAL A 233 4.75 0.63 0.01
CA VAL A 233 3.82 -0.36 0.57
C VAL A 233 4.21 -1.78 0.18
N ASN A 234 4.61 -2.01 -1.07
CA ASN A 234 5.03 -3.35 -1.49
C ASN A 234 6.29 -3.81 -0.75
N ARG A 235 7.26 -2.93 -0.47
CA ARG A 235 8.40 -3.25 0.39
C ARG A 235 7.98 -3.65 1.79
N LEU A 236 7.02 -2.93 2.37
CA LEU A 236 6.50 -3.22 3.71
C LEU A 236 5.78 -4.57 3.78
N ILE A 237 4.97 -4.93 2.79
CA ILE A 237 4.09 -6.11 2.87
C ILE A 237 4.74 -7.40 2.33
N SER A 238 5.78 -7.31 1.50
CA SER A 238 6.42 -8.48 0.87
C SER A 238 7.03 -9.47 1.86
N PRO A 239 7.77 -9.05 2.91
CA PRO A 239 8.33 -9.97 3.91
C PRO A 239 7.25 -10.77 4.67
N HIS A 240 6.01 -10.27 4.70
CA HIS A 240 4.86 -10.92 5.34
C HIS A 240 4.06 -11.81 4.37
N GLY A 241 4.54 -11.99 3.14
CA GLY A 241 3.89 -12.85 2.14
C GLY A 241 2.52 -12.33 1.67
N HIS A 242 2.30 -11.01 1.74
CA HIS A 242 1.13 -10.38 1.15
C HIS A 242 1.35 -10.20 -0.35
N ALA A 243 0.30 -10.45 -1.15
CA ALA A 243 0.35 -10.18 -2.58
C ALA A 243 0.51 -8.67 -2.87
N LYS A 244 1.07 -8.31 -4.03
CA LYS A 244 1.34 -6.91 -4.40
C LYS A 244 0.09 -6.03 -4.48
N ILE A 245 0.25 -4.76 -4.11
CA ILE A 245 -0.67 -3.68 -4.43
C ILE A 245 -0.12 -2.93 -5.63
N TYR A 246 -0.99 -2.60 -6.56
CA TYR A 246 -0.68 -1.65 -7.63
C TYR A 246 -1.48 -0.36 -7.43
N VAL A 247 -0.96 0.77 -7.88
CA VAL A 247 -1.63 2.07 -7.82
C VAL A 247 -1.79 2.64 -9.21
N GLU A 248 -2.93 3.27 -9.45
CA GLU A 248 -3.15 4.10 -10.61
C GLU A 248 -4.05 5.31 -10.32
N ASN A 249 -3.76 6.41 -11.01
CA ASN A 249 -4.59 7.59 -10.98
C ASN A 249 -4.63 8.23 -12.37
N TRP A 250 -5.77 8.09 -13.04
CA TRP A 250 -6.06 8.68 -14.36
C TRP A 250 -6.99 9.89 -14.27
N VAL A 251 -7.37 10.30 -13.06
CA VAL A 251 -8.48 11.23 -12.83
C VAL A 251 -7.96 12.61 -12.44
N ASN A 252 -6.95 12.67 -11.58
CA ASN A 252 -6.41 13.91 -11.05
C ASN A 252 -4.95 13.74 -10.58
N ASN A 253 -4.40 14.78 -9.94
CA ASN A 253 -3.03 14.80 -9.42
C ASN A 253 -2.91 14.31 -7.97
N ASP A 254 -3.91 13.61 -7.45
CA ASP A 254 -3.96 13.14 -6.06
C ASP A 254 -3.10 11.88 -5.85
N ALA A 255 -2.66 11.65 -4.61
CA ALA A 255 -1.91 10.46 -4.19
C ALA A 255 -2.36 10.00 -2.79
N PRO A 256 -2.28 8.70 -2.48
CA PRO A 256 -2.79 8.15 -1.22
C PRO A 256 -1.82 8.36 -0.03
N ASN A 257 -1.34 9.58 0.21
CA ASN A 257 -0.23 9.87 1.12
C ASN A 257 -0.62 10.51 2.47
N ASN A 258 -1.90 10.68 2.77
CA ASN A 258 -2.39 11.38 3.97
C ASN A 258 -2.61 10.47 5.20
N PHE A 259 -1.99 9.29 5.24
CA PHE A 259 -2.08 8.33 6.34
C PHE A 259 -0.86 7.39 6.33
N THR A 260 -0.64 6.67 7.42
CA THR A 260 0.40 5.64 7.51
C THR A 260 -0.15 4.26 7.20
N TYR A 261 0.49 3.53 6.28
CA TYR A 261 0.12 2.15 5.97
C TYR A 261 0.50 1.21 7.12
N GLY A 262 -0.42 0.33 7.51
CA GLY A 262 -0.25 -0.67 8.56
C GLY A 262 -0.54 -2.09 8.08
N ILE A 263 0.16 -3.06 8.67
CA ILE A 263 -0.07 -4.50 8.43
C ILE A 263 -0.68 -5.22 9.63
N LYS A 264 -0.71 -4.55 10.80
CA LYS A 264 -1.26 -5.05 12.06
C LYS A 264 -1.95 -3.89 12.77
N HIS A 265 -2.87 -4.19 13.69
CA HIS A 265 -3.51 -3.18 14.52
C HIS A 265 -2.52 -2.44 15.42
N ARG A 266 -2.81 -1.16 15.69
CA ARG A 266 -2.20 -0.40 16.78
C ARG A 266 -3.24 -0.20 17.86
N VAL A 267 -3.03 -0.77 19.05
CA VAL A 267 -4.01 -0.72 20.13
C VAL A 267 -3.67 0.44 21.08
N SER A 268 -4.65 1.28 21.42
CA SER A 268 -4.44 2.34 22.41
C SER A 268 -4.35 1.76 23.83
N ASP A 269 -3.65 2.45 24.75
CA ASP A 269 -3.54 2.00 26.14
C ASP A 269 -4.91 1.81 26.82
N LYS A 270 -5.89 2.64 26.48
CA LYS A 270 -7.25 2.52 27.03
C LYS A 270 -7.97 1.29 26.46
N ALA A 271 -7.81 1.01 25.17
CA ALA A 271 -8.35 -0.19 24.56
C ALA A 271 -7.66 -1.45 25.12
N LEU A 272 -6.33 -1.41 25.28
CA LEU A 272 -5.55 -2.51 25.85
C LEU A 272 -6.02 -2.88 27.25
N LYS A 273 -6.23 -1.90 28.13
CA LYS A 273 -6.79 -2.13 29.48
C LYS A 273 -8.14 -2.84 29.45
N LEU A 274 -9.02 -2.49 28.50
CA LEU A 274 -10.32 -3.16 28.35
C LEU A 274 -10.19 -4.60 27.85
N LEU A 275 -9.24 -4.84 26.94
CA LEU A 275 -8.95 -6.17 26.41
C LEU A 275 -8.36 -7.09 27.49
N GLU A 276 -7.42 -6.58 28.30
CA GLU A 276 -6.75 -7.33 29.36
C GLU A 276 -7.67 -7.65 30.54
N ALA A 277 -8.56 -6.72 30.91
CA ALA A 277 -9.48 -6.88 32.03
C ALA A 277 -10.50 -8.03 31.86
N LYS A 278 -10.61 -8.61 30.66
CA LYS A 278 -11.56 -9.67 30.31
C LYS A 278 -10.88 -10.98 29.88
N THR A 279 -9.62 -11.19 30.23
CA THR A 279 -8.89 -12.38 29.78
C THR A 279 -9.28 -13.61 30.61
N GLU A 280 -10.24 -14.40 30.12
CA GLU A 280 -10.43 -15.79 30.58
C GLU A 280 -9.36 -16.72 29.99
N GLU A 281 -9.10 -17.84 30.64
CA GLU A 281 -8.16 -18.85 30.18
C GLU A 281 -8.63 -19.43 28.84
N TYR A 282 -7.83 -19.22 27.78
CA TYR A 282 -8.21 -19.66 26.44
C TYR A 282 -8.11 -21.18 26.33
N MET A 283 -9.20 -21.85 25.94
CA MET A 283 -9.12 -23.24 25.46
C MET A 283 -8.49 -23.28 24.07
N LEU A 284 -7.20 -23.60 24.04
CA LEU A 284 -6.38 -23.85 22.85
C LEU A 284 -6.55 -25.32 22.40
N CYS A 285 -6.33 -25.61 21.12
CA CYS A 285 -6.37 -27.01 20.67
C CYS A 285 -5.02 -27.71 20.87
N GLU A 286 -5.06 -29.00 21.20
CA GLU A 286 -3.87 -29.87 21.36
C GLU A 286 -3.69 -30.83 20.15
N CYS A 287 -4.23 -30.47 18.98
CA CYS A 287 -4.18 -31.33 17.80
C CYS A 287 -2.75 -31.48 17.28
N HIS A 288 -2.27 -32.70 17.04
CA HIS A 288 -1.00 -32.95 16.35
C HIS A 288 -1.24 -33.07 14.83
N GLY A 289 -1.39 -31.93 14.16
CA GLY A 289 -1.68 -31.86 12.72
C GLY A 289 -2.64 -30.73 12.35
N ASN A 290 -3.36 -30.89 11.23
CA ASN A 290 -4.32 -29.90 10.74
C ASN A 290 -5.70 -30.06 11.41
N CYS A 291 -6.31 -28.93 11.78
CA CYS A 291 -7.57 -28.93 12.53
C CYS A 291 -8.84 -29.05 11.68
N ASP A 292 -8.77 -28.98 10.35
CA ASP A 292 -9.96 -29.00 9.47
C ASP A 292 -10.68 -30.35 9.46
N GLU A 293 -9.93 -31.44 9.57
CA GLU A 293 -10.47 -32.81 9.54
C GLU A 293 -10.81 -33.36 10.94
N ASN A 294 -10.23 -32.76 12.00
CA ASN A 294 -10.48 -33.18 13.38
C ASN A 294 -11.75 -32.53 13.92
N LYS A 295 -12.82 -33.31 14.06
CA LYS A 295 -14.12 -32.85 14.60
C LYS A 295 -14.10 -32.59 16.11
N ASP A 296 -13.14 -33.16 16.82
CA ASP A 296 -12.98 -32.98 18.28
C ASP A 296 -12.10 -31.78 18.61
N CYS A 297 -11.59 -31.07 17.58
CA CYS A 297 -10.81 -29.86 17.79
C CYS A 297 -11.71 -28.71 18.27
N VAL A 298 -11.36 -28.11 19.41
CA VAL A 298 -12.03 -26.92 19.98
C VAL A 298 -12.02 -25.68 19.07
N CYS A 299 -11.14 -25.65 18.07
CA CYS A 299 -11.09 -24.60 17.05
C CYS A 299 -12.00 -24.90 15.84
N ASN A 300 -12.55 -26.12 15.78
CA ASN A 300 -13.37 -26.66 14.70
C ASN A 300 -14.79 -27.03 15.16
N GLU A 301 -15.25 -26.57 16.33
CA GLU A 301 -16.55 -26.94 16.91
C GLU A 301 -17.73 -26.61 15.98
N ASN A 302 -17.63 -25.50 15.25
CA ASN A 302 -18.65 -25.07 14.27
C ASN A 302 -18.39 -25.62 12.85
N GLY A 303 -17.41 -26.51 12.69
CA GLY A 303 -16.90 -27.01 11.42
C GLY A 303 -15.88 -26.07 10.76
N ALA A 304 -15.10 -26.64 9.84
CA ALA A 304 -13.92 -25.97 9.33
C ALA A 304 -14.34 -24.72 8.54
N PRO A 305 -13.85 -23.53 8.94
CA PRO A 305 -14.24 -22.28 8.29
C PRO A 305 -13.73 -22.20 6.85
N TYR A 306 -12.61 -22.84 6.56
CA TYR A 306 -11.92 -22.70 5.29
C TYR A 306 -11.72 -24.04 4.57
N THR A 307 -11.71 -24.00 3.25
CA THR A 307 -11.18 -25.07 2.40
C THR A 307 -9.65 -25.09 2.48
N LYS A 308 -9.03 -26.14 1.96
CA LYS A 308 -7.56 -26.23 1.82
C LYS A 308 -6.95 -25.09 0.99
N GLN A 309 -7.76 -24.42 0.16
CA GLN A 309 -7.37 -23.26 -0.64
C GLN A 309 -7.64 -21.91 0.06
N GLY A 310 -8.06 -21.92 1.34
CA GLY A 310 -8.35 -20.70 2.11
C GLY A 310 -9.65 -20.00 1.73
N GLN A 311 -10.58 -20.70 1.07
CA GLN A 311 -11.92 -20.16 0.78
C GLN A 311 -12.90 -20.52 1.89
N LEU A 312 -13.84 -19.64 2.23
CA LEU A 312 -14.94 -19.96 3.12
C LEU A 312 -15.72 -21.17 2.64
N THR A 313 -15.86 -22.16 3.52
CA THR A 313 -16.71 -23.32 3.27
C THR A 313 -18.17 -22.89 3.17
N ARG A 314 -18.99 -23.66 2.46
CA ARG A 314 -20.42 -23.37 2.33
C ARG A 314 -21.13 -23.27 3.68
N ARG A 315 -20.68 -24.03 4.68
CA ARG A 315 -21.23 -24.02 6.05
C ARG A 315 -20.99 -22.69 6.74
N CYS A 316 -19.83 -22.07 6.52
CA CYS A 316 -19.43 -20.84 7.18
C CYS A 316 -19.80 -19.59 6.37
N ARG A 317 -20.50 -19.73 5.24
CA ARG A 317 -21.11 -18.60 4.54
C ARG A 317 -22.33 -18.11 5.31
N GLY A 318 -22.34 -16.82 5.67
CA GLY A 318 -23.41 -16.21 6.46
C GLY A 318 -23.37 -16.49 7.98
N VAL A 319 -22.31 -17.12 8.50
CA VAL A 319 -22.10 -17.16 9.96
C VAL A 319 -21.60 -15.81 10.47
N SER A 320 -21.93 -15.46 11.72
CA SER A 320 -21.53 -14.18 12.30
C SER A 320 -20.07 -14.15 12.77
N GLN A 321 -19.48 -15.30 13.09
CA GLN A 321 -18.15 -15.39 13.70
C GLN A 321 -17.36 -16.57 13.15
N ILE A 322 -16.08 -16.34 12.87
CA ILE A 322 -15.10 -17.36 12.48
C ILE A 322 -14.05 -17.44 13.58
N VAL A 323 -13.61 -18.67 13.89
CA VAL A 323 -12.53 -18.91 14.85
C VAL A 323 -11.32 -19.45 14.10
N GLU A 324 -10.16 -18.85 14.35
CA GLU A 324 -8.86 -19.31 13.86
C GLU A 324 -8.01 -19.88 14.99
N CYS A 325 -7.20 -20.87 14.65
CA CYS A 325 -6.07 -21.28 15.46
C CYS A 325 -5.04 -20.15 15.56
N SER A 326 -4.15 -20.22 16.52
CA SER A 326 -3.02 -19.30 16.64
C SER A 326 -1.73 -20.07 16.85
N GLU A 327 -0.61 -19.35 16.89
CA GLU A 327 0.71 -19.89 17.25
C GLU A 327 0.73 -20.57 18.62
N ARG A 328 -0.23 -20.27 19.52
CA ARG A 328 -0.34 -20.94 20.83
C ARG A 328 -1.07 -22.29 20.77
N CYS A 329 -1.76 -22.59 19.67
CA CYS A 329 -2.39 -23.89 19.46
C CYS A 329 -1.34 -24.96 19.14
N GLY A 330 -1.53 -26.19 19.62
CA GLY A 330 -0.63 -27.33 19.34
C GLY A 330 -0.67 -27.86 17.89
N CYS A 331 -1.57 -27.32 17.06
CA CYS A 331 -1.66 -27.67 15.64
C CYS A 331 -0.47 -27.17 14.84
N SER A 332 -0.27 -27.77 13.65
CA SER A 332 0.80 -27.38 12.72
C SER A 332 0.76 -25.89 12.35
N GLU A 333 1.92 -25.34 11.97
CA GLU A 333 2.01 -23.97 11.41
C GLU A 333 1.19 -23.83 10.12
N ASP A 334 1.10 -24.90 9.34
CA ASP A 334 0.33 -24.99 8.09
C ASP A 334 -1.16 -25.22 8.29
N CYS A 335 -1.65 -25.28 9.54
CA CYS A 335 -3.06 -25.51 9.85
C CYS A 335 -3.99 -24.59 9.03
N PRO A 336 -4.97 -25.13 8.29
CA PRO A 336 -5.82 -24.34 7.39
C PRO A 336 -6.73 -23.36 8.14
N LEU A 337 -6.92 -23.53 9.45
CA LEU A 337 -7.66 -22.61 10.33
C LEU A 337 -6.83 -21.35 10.70
N ARG A 338 -5.96 -20.87 9.81
CA ARG A 338 -5.12 -19.69 9.98
C ARG A 338 -5.11 -18.79 8.72
N THR A 339 -6.26 -18.63 8.07
CA THR A 339 -6.33 -17.99 6.74
C THR A 339 -6.16 -16.47 6.80
N VAL A 340 -6.88 -15.79 7.68
CA VAL A 340 -6.88 -14.31 7.78
C VAL A 340 -5.54 -13.80 8.32
N GLN A 341 -5.03 -14.43 9.39
CA GLN A 341 -3.75 -14.05 9.98
C GLN A 341 -2.53 -14.19 9.04
N ARG A 342 -2.65 -15.00 7.98
CA ARG A 342 -1.60 -15.19 6.94
C ARG A 342 -1.57 -14.10 5.89
N GLY A 343 -2.46 -13.11 5.97
CA GLY A 343 -2.47 -11.97 5.09
C GLY A 343 -3.00 -12.26 3.68
N ARG A 344 -3.18 -11.19 2.92
CA ARG A 344 -3.85 -11.23 1.61
C ARG A 344 -3.03 -11.97 0.56
N LYS A 345 -3.65 -12.89 -0.18
CA LYS A 345 -3.01 -13.66 -1.27
C LYS A 345 -3.36 -13.20 -2.69
N PHE A 346 -4.35 -12.34 -2.85
CA PHE A 346 -4.74 -11.81 -4.15
C PHE A 346 -4.17 -10.40 -4.38
N PRO A 347 -3.52 -10.12 -5.52
CA PRO A 347 -3.10 -8.77 -5.85
C PRO A 347 -4.31 -7.88 -6.15
N ILE A 348 -4.19 -6.60 -5.79
CA ILE A 348 -5.23 -5.59 -6.04
C ILE A 348 -4.66 -4.37 -6.75
N VAL A 349 -5.55 -3.52 -7.22
CA VAL A 349 -5.21 -2.19 -7.71
C VAL A 349 -5.96 -1.14 -6.91
N LEU A 350 -5.23 -0.27 -6.20
CA LEU A 350 -5.74 0.98 -5.67
C LEU A 350 -5.88 1.97 -6.82
N PHE A 351 -7.08 2.49 -7.04
CA PHE A 351 -7.37 3.37 -8.16
C PHE A 351 -8.23 4.56 -7.76
N ARG A 352 -8.02 5.68 -8.45
CA ARG A 352 -8.86 6.87 -8.30
C ARG A 352 -10.14 6.70 -9.11
N THR A 353 -11.29 6.77 -8.43
CA THR A 353 -12.60 6.80 -9.08
C THR A 353 -12.96 8.23 -9.54
N LEU A 354 -13.91 8.36 -10.46
CA LEU A 354 -14.37 9.67 -10.94
C LEU A 354 -15.12 10.49 -9.87
N HIS A 355 -15.82 9.83 -8.94
CA HIS A 355 -16.77 10.52 -8.05
C HIS A 355 -16.80 10.03 -6.60
N LYS A 356 -16.14 8.91 -6.28
CA LYS A 356 -16.17 8.27 -4.95
C LYS A 356 -14.82 8.34 -4.23
N GLY A 357 -13.87 9.12 -4.75
CA GLY A 357 -12.52 9.15 -4.21
C GLY A 357 -11.69 7.93 -4.62
N TRP A 358 -10.79 7.49 -3.74
CA TRP A 358 -9.98 6.29 -3.93
C TRP A 358 -10.81 5.01 -3.75
N SER A 359 -10.44 3.95 -4.45
CA SER A 359 -10.99 2.62 -4.22
C SER A 359 -10.05 1.50 -4.59
N ILE A 360 -10.39 0.25 -4.26
CA ILE A 360 -9.62 -0.92 -4.68
C ILE A 360 -10.42 -1.80 -5.63
N ARG A 361 -9.70 -2.46 -6.55
CA ARG A 361 -10.26 -3.44 -7.50
C ARG A 361 -9.37 -4.65 -7.63
N ALA A 362 -9.95 -5.75 -8.11
CA ALA A 362 -9.21 -6.99 -8.29
C ALA A 362 -8.20 -6.88 -9.45
N ALA A 363 -6.92 -7.23 -9.20
CA ALA A 363 -5.91 -7.26 -10.27
C ALA A 363 -5.95 -8.56 -11.10
N VAL A 364 -6.64 -9.58 -10.56
CA VAL A 364 -6.86 -10.91 -11.13
C VAL A 364 -8.30 -11.35 -10.88
N ASP A 365 -8.76 -12.43 -11.51
CA ASP A 365 -10.01 -13.08 -11.12
C ASP A 365 -9.87 -13.65 -9.71
N ILE A 366 -10.85 -13.37 -8.84
CA ILE A 366 -10.88 -13.86 -7.46
C ILE A 366 -12.06 -14.82 -7.29
N PRO A 367 -11.82 -16.09 -6.88
CA PRO A 367 -12.88 -17.05 -6.62
C PRO A 367 -13.87 -16.58 -5.55
N SER A 368 -15.04 -17.22 -5.47
CA SER A 368 -16.03 -16.96 -4.41
C SER A 368 -15.56 -17.54 -3.06
N GLY A 369 -15.81 -16.82 -1.98
CA GLY A 369 -15.42 -17.18 -0.62
C GLY A 369 -13.95 -16.91 -0.31
N SER A 370 -13.20 -16.24 -1.18
CA SER A 370 -11.78 -15.96 -0.98
C SER A 370 -11.57 -14.78 -0.04
N PHE A 371 -10.59 -14.88 0.86
CA PHE A 371 -10.14 -13.76 1.69
C PHE A 371 -9.49 -12.66 0.84
N VAL A 372 -9.88 -11.40 1.07
CA VAL A 372 -9.44 -10.24 0.28
C VAL A 372 -8.66 -9.22 1.11
N ALA A 373 -9.12 -8.89 2.31
CA ALA A 373 -8.42 -7.95 3.19
C ALA A 373 -8.96 -8.06 4.63
N GLU A 374 -8.11 -7.77 5.60
CA GLU A 374 -8.50 -7.42 6.97
C GLU A 374 -8.63 -5.90 7.07
N TYR A 375 -9.59 -5.37 7.82
CA TYR A 375 -9.72 -3.93 8.04
C TYR A 375 -8.80 -3.49 9.17
N ILE A 376 -7.60 -3.03 8.83
CA ILE A 376 -6.57 -2.64 9.81
C ILE A 376 -6.68 -1.14 10.11
N GLY A 377 -6.50 -0.81 11.39
CA GLY A 377 -6.42 0.56 11.89
C GLY A 377 -6.02 0.63 13.36
N GLY A 378 -6.14 1.83 13.94
CA GLY A 378 -5.99 2.04 15.37
C GLY A 378 -7.17 1.47 16.14
N VAL A 379 -6.95 0.56 17.08
CA VAL A 379 -7.98 0.04 17.97
C VAL A 379 -8.09 0.96 19.17
N ILE A 380 -9.20 1.68 19.25
CA ILE A 380 -9.49 2.67 20.27
C ILE A 380 -10.80 2.32 20.97
N THR A 381 -11.04 2.92 22.14
CA THR A 381 -12.32 2.78 22.83
C THR A 381 -13.43 3.53 22.09
N THR A 382 -14.68 3.07 22.20
CA THR A 382 -15.85 3.77 21.64
C THR A 382 -15.96 5.21 22.17
N LYS A 383 -15.52 5.45 23.41
CA LYS A 383 -15.45 6.80 23.99
C LYS A 383 -14.45 7.70 23.25
N GLU A 384 -13.29 7.16 22.87
CA GLU A 384 -12.30 7.88 22.08
C GLU A 384 -12.80 8.14 20.66
N ALA A 385 -13.41 7.14 20.02
CA ALA A 385 -14.00 7.29 18.68
C ALA A 385 -15.07 8.39 18.64
N ASN A 386 -15.96 8.43 19.63
CA ASN A 386 -17.01 9.44 19.73
C ASN A 386 -16.50 10.86 19.97
N ALA A 387 -15.24 11.02 20.41
CA ALA A 387 -14.61 12.33 20.58
C ALA A 387 -13.98 12.88 19.28
N THR A 388 -13.94 12.07 18.21
CA THR A 388 -13.39 12.49 16.92
C THR A 388 -14.41 13.31 16.11
N THR A 389 -13.92 14.15 15.19
CA THR A 389 -14.76 14.99 14.33
C THR A 389 -15.30 14.26 13.10
N SER A 390 -14.77 13.08 12.77
CA SER A 390 -15.16 12.28 11.60
C SER A 390 -15.15 10.80 11.92
N ALA A 391 -16.24 10.11 11.57
CA ALA A 391 -16.39 8.67 11.69
C ALA A 391 -16.24 7.93 10.34
N GLU A 392 -15.73 8.60 9.29
CA GLU A 392 -15.72 8.05 7.93
C GLU A 392 -14.90 6.75 7.80
N TYR A 393 -13.86 6.58 8.62
CA TYR A 393 -12.96 5.42 8.60
C TYR A 393 -13.09 4.55 9.86
N GLN A 394 -14.17 4.71 10.61
CA GLN A 394 -14.42 3.96 11.83
C GLN A 394 -15.22 2.71 11.57
N PHE A 395 -14.74 1.58 12.09
CA PHE A 395 -15.42 0.30 12.09
C PHE A 395 -15.73 -0.11 13.53
N GLN A 396 -17.01 -0.07 13.91
CA GLN A 396 -17.45 -0.46 15.25
C GLN A 396 -17.30 -1.97 15.43
N LEU A 397 -16.56 -2.38 16.46
CA LEU A 397 -16.47 -3.80 16.83
C LEU A 397 -17.70 -4.19 17.66
N GLU A 398 -18.24 -5.38 17.42
CA GLU A 398 -19.30 -5.95 18.24
C GLU A 398 -18.75 -6.44 19.57
N GLY A 399 -17.61 -7.13 19.54
CA GLY A 399 -17.06 -7.85 20.69
C GLY A 399 -17.85 -9.13 20.96
N LYS A 400 -17.26 -10.10 21.66
CA LYS A 400 -17.90 -11.40 21.91
C LYS A 400 -19.23 -11.26 22.66
N ASN A 401 -19.29 -10.30 23.59
CA ASN A 401 -20.46 -10.00 24.41
C ASN A 401 -21.39 -8.92 23.82
N ARG A 402 -21.14 -8.48 22.58
CA ARG A 402 -21.91 -7.42 21.89
C ARG A 402 -21.97 -6.10 22.65
N ASP A 403 -20.95 -5.81 23.46
CA ASP A 403 -20.87 -4.62 24.29
C ASP A 403 -20.37 -3.38 23.54
N ARG A 404 -19.82 -3.56 22.32
CA ARG A 404 -19.41 -2.49 21.41
C ARG A 404 -18.47 -1.48 22.07
N LEU A 405 -17.50 -1.97 22.83
CA LEU A 405 -16.57 -1.12 23.58
C LEU A 405 -15.40 -0.59 22.74
N LEU A 406 -15.13 -1.19 21.58
CA LEU A 406 -13.95 -0.91 20.76
C LEU A 406 -14.32 -0.54 19.33
N VAL A 407 -13.48 0.28 18.72
CA VAL A 407 -13.61 0.76 17.34
C VAL A 407 -12.25 0.65 16.67
N ILE A 408 -12.22 0.19 15.42
CA ILE A 408 -11.05 0.33 14.55
C ILE A 408 -11.17 1.65 13.79
N ASP A 409 -10.25 2.58 13.99
CA ASP A 409 -10.17 3.84 13.27
C ASP A 409 -9.00 3.82 12.26
N ALA A 410 -9.33 3.89 10.97
CA ALA A 410 -8.38 3.88 9.87
C ALA A 410 -8.09 5.28 9.26
N GLN A 411 -8.46 6.37 9.97
CA GLN A 411 -8.30 7.74 9.47
C GLN A 411 -6.83 8.07 9.17
N PHE A 412 -5.94 7.82 10.14
CA PHE A 412 -4.51 8.19 10.05
C PHE A 412 -3.55 7.00 10.01
N TYR A 413 -4.01 5.81 10.39
CA TYR A 413 -3.23 4.58 10.33
C TYR A 413 -4.15 3.45 9.87
N GLY A 414 -3.79 2.72 8.82
CA GLY A 414 -4.60 1.60 8.34
C GLY A 414 -4.00 0.95 7.11
N ASN A 415 -4.71 -0.01 6.53
CA ASN A 415 -4.23 -0.71 5.33
C ASN A 415 -5.08 -0.37 4.10
N GLU A 416 -5.01 -1.18 3.04
CA GLU A 416 -5.78 -1.00 1.81
C GLU A 416 -7.30 -1.08 2.02
N ALA A 417 -7.77 -1.75 3.07
CA ALA A 417 -9.18 -1.98 3.33
C ALA A 417 -9.94 -0.67 3.60
N ARG A 418 -9.25 0.37 4.10
CA ARG A 418 -9.80 1.72 4.30
C ARG A 418 -10.32 2.37 3.02
N PHE A 419 -9.85 1.89 1.85
CA PHE A 419 -10.26 2.39 0.54
C PHE A 419 -11.42 1.57 -0.07
N VAL A 420 -11.91 0.53 0.60
CA VAL A 420 -13.02 -0.26 0.07
C VAL A 420 -14.29 0.58 0.12
N ASN A 421 -14.85 0.87 -1.06
CA ASN A 421 -16.03 1.70 -1.17
C ASN A 421 -17.32 0.95 -0.83
N HIS A 422 -18.34 1.73 -0.53
CA HIS A 422 -19.69 1.21 -0.37
C HIS A 422 -20.34 0.79 -1.71
N SER A 423 -21.04 -0.34 -1.68
CA SER A 423 -22.08 -0.69 -2.67
C SER A 423 -23.33 -1.25 -2.00
N CYS A 424 -24.52 -0.89 -2.50
CA CYS A 424 -25.77 -1.50 -2.08
C CYS A 424 -25.97 -2.92 -2.64
N LYS A 425 -25.12 -3.33 -3.59
CA LYS A 425 -24.99 -4.71 -4.07
C LYS A 425 -23.50 -5.06 -4.05
N PRO A 426 -22.93 -5.29 -2.86
CA PRO A 426 -21.50 -5.54 -2.71
C PRO A 426 -21.09 -6.88 -3.33
N ASN A 427 -19.78 -7.05 -3.51
CA ASN A 427 -19.15 -8.32 -3.87
C ASN A 427 -18.26 -8.88 -2.75
N LEU A 428 -18.15 -8.16 -1.64
CA LEU A 428 -17.52 -8.60 -0.40
C LEU A 428 -18.55 -8.68 0.73
N ASP A 429 -18.45 -9.76 1.50
CA ASP A 429 -19.11 -9.93 2.79
C ASP A 429 -18.09 -9.68 3.91
N VAL A 430 -18.56 -9.20 5.05
CA VAL A 430 -17.74 -8.88 6.23
C VAL A 430 -17.95 -9.93 7.30
N TYR A 431 -16.87 -10.40 7.90
CA TYR A 431 -16.86 -11.43 8.94
C TYR A 431 -16.03 -10.99 10.14
N ASN A 432 -16.52 -11.32 11.33
CA ASN A 432 -15.77 -11.17 12.57
C ASN A 432 -14.94 -12.44 12.77
N VAL A 433 -13.63 -12.28 12.89
CA VAL A 433 -12.68 -13.39 13.02
C VAL A 433 -11.97 -13.28 14.35
N PHE A 434 -12.00 -14.35 15.13
CA PHE A 434 -11.36 -14.44 16.44
C PHE A 434 -10.19 -15.42 16.35
N VAL A 435 -9.01 -14.96 16.73
CA VAL A 435 -7.81 -15.80 16.79
C VAL A 435 -7.66 -16.30 18.21
N LYS A 436 -7.61 -17.62 18.40
CA LYS A 436 -7.51 -18.24 19.74
C LYS A 436 -6.25 -17.75 20.47
N GLY A 437 -6.37 -17.37 21.74
CA GLY A 437 -5.20 -16.93 22.52
C GLY A 437 -4.70 -15.51 22.21
N GLU A 438 -5.30 -14.81 21.25
CA GLU A 438 -5.32 -13.33 21.25
C GLU A 438 -6.43 -12.83 22.18
N TYR A 439 -6.62 -11.52 22.30
CA TYR A 439 -7.67 -10.97 23.17
C TYR A 439 -9.08 -11.37 22.71
N GLU A 440 -9.86 -11.93 23.63
CA GLU A 440 -11.20 -12.47 23.35
C GLU A 440 -12.16 -11.47 22.69
N ASN A 441 -12.05 -10.19 23.05
CA ASN A 441 -12.90 -9.12 22.51
C ASN A 441 -12.24 -8.34 21.36
N LEU A 442 -11.04 -8.74 20.92
CA LEU A 442 -10.41 -8.21 19.72
C LEU A 442 -10.80 -9.06 18.52
N GLU A 443 -11.95 -8.75 17.94
CA GLU A 443 -12.33 -9.31 16.65
C GLU A 443 -11.56 -8.65 15.51
N ARG A 444 -11.14 -9.47 14.55
CA ARG A 444 -10.55 -9.02 13.28
C ARG A 444 -11.66 -8.92 12.25
N ILE A 445 -11.72 -7.80 11.56
CA ILE A 445 -12.75 -7.55 10.55
C ILE A 445 -12.23 -8.00 9.18
N ALA A 446 -12.68 -9.15 8.70
CA ALA A 446 -12.20 -9.76 7.47
C ALA A 446 -13.21 -9.65 6.32
N PHE A 447 -12.72 -9.34 5.13
CA PHE A 447 -13.51 -9.24 3.91
C PHE A 447 -13.30 -10.48 3.04
N PHE A 448 -14.41 -11.15 2.72
CA PHE A 448 -14.43 -12.33 1.85
C PHE A 448 -15.32 -12.10 0.64
N THR A 449 -14.97 -12.67 -0.51
CA THR A 449 -15.80 -12.53 -1.70
C THR A 449 -17.13 -13.28 -1.57
N SER A 450 -18.26 -12.58 -1.74
CA SER A 450 -19.60 -13.20 -1.68
C SER A 450 -19.91 -14.03 -2.94
N ARG A 451 -19.23 -13.72 -4.04
CA ARG A 451 -19.29 -14.39 -5.34
C ARG A 451 -17.92 -14.32 -6.02
N ALA A 452 -17.76 -14.97 -7.17
CA ALA A 452 -16.58 -14.75 -7.99
C ALA A 452 -16.52 -13.26 -8.42
N VAL A 453 -15.33 -12.68 -8.34
CA VAL A 453 -15.03 -11.30 -8.73
C VAL A 453 -14.12 -11.33 -9.94
N LYS A 454 -14.47 -10.56 -10.97
CA LYS A 454 -13.65 -10.49 -12.17
C LYS A 454 -12.51 -9.49 -12.02
N LYS A 455 -11.41 -9.76 -12.71
CA LYS A 455 -10.33 -8.79 -12.86
C LYS A 455 -10.87 -7.43 -13.32
N GLY A 456 -10.39 -6.35 -12.70
CA GLY A 456 -10.82 -4.98 -12.96
C GLY A 456 -12.09 -4.56 -12.24
N GLU A 457 -12.83 -5.49 -11.64
CA GLU A 457 -14.05 -5.20 -10.90
C GLU A 457 -13.72 -4.52 -9.55
N GLU A 458 -14.41 -3.42 -9.25
CA GLU A 458 -14.28 -2.69 -7.97
C GLU A 458 -14.75 -3.58 -6.80
N LEU A 459 -13.93 -3.67 -5.76
CA LEU A 459 -14.23 -4.42 -4.55
C LEU A 459 -14.99 -3.51 -3.60
N THR A 460 -16.16 -3.96 -3.13
CA THR A 460 -17.08 -3.14 -2.36
C THR A 460 -17.77 -3.92 -1.25
N ILE A 461 -17.97 -3.26 -0.12
CA ILE A 461 -18.75 -3.77 1.03
C ILE A 461 -20.04 -2.97 1.21
N LYS A 462 -20.95 -3.49 2.02
CA LYS A 462 -22.12 -2.74 2.48
C LYS A 462 -21.77 -2.07 3.82
N TYR A 463 -21.75 -0.75 3.87
CA TYR A 463 -21.33 -0.03 5.08
C TYR A 463 -22.36 -0.17 6.20
N TYR A 464 -23.65 -0.06 5.89
CA TYR A 464 -24.72 -0.24 6.86
C TYR A 464 -25.52 -1.51 6.62
N THR A 465 -25.96 -2.13 7.70
CA THR A 465 -26.96 -3.20 7.68
C THR A 465 -28.30 -2.69 7.14
N ASP A 466 -29.19 -3.59 6.75
CA ASP A 466 -30.53 -3.18 6.30
C ASP A 466 -31.31 -2.46 7.41
N GLU A 467 -31.06 -2.81 8.67
CA GLU A 467 -31.61 -2.17 9.87
C GLU A 467 -31.12 -0.74 10.00
N GLN A 468 -29.81 -0.51 9.91
CA GLN A 468 -29.23 0.83 9.95
C GLN A 468 -29.74 1.71 8.80
N TYR A 469 -29.91 1.15 7.60
CA TYR A 469 -30.54 1.87 6.48
C TYR A 469 -31.98 2.28 6.76
N LYS A 470 -32.77 1.46 7.47
CA LYS A 470 -34.16 1.81 7.84
C LYS A 470 -34.17 3.01 8.80
N GLU A 471 -33.22 3.10 9.72
CA GLU A 471 -33.06 4.24 10.63
C GLU A 471 -32.67 5.51 9.88
N VAL A 472 -31.63 5.44 9.03
CA VAL A 472 -31.20 6.60 8.21
C VAL A 472 -32.31 7.06 7.27
N ARG A 473 -33.17 6.17 6.75
CA ARG A 473 -34.33 6.57 5.92
C ARG A 473 -35.25 7.55 6.62
N LYS A 474 -35.46 7.39 7.94
CA LYS A 474 -36.32 8.28 8.75
C LYS A 474 -35.72 9.68 8.95
N ALA A 475 -34.39 9.81 8.91
CA ALA A 475 -33.71 11.09 9.06
C ALA A 475 -33.99 12.07 7.91
N GLU A 476 -33.83 13.37 8.16
CA GLU A 476 -34.08 14.44 7.18
C GLU A 476 -33.24 14.29 5.91
N ARG A 477 -33.86 14.46 4.73
CA ARG A 477 -33.20 14.30 3.42
C ARG A 477 -32.03 15.27 3.19
N LYS A 478 -32.08 16.48 3.75
CA LYS A 478 -31.05 17.53 3.54
C LYS A 478 -29.69 17.21 4.18
N LYS A 479 -29.63 16.22 5.08
CA LYS A 479 -28.40 15.82 5.79
C LYS A 479 -27.72 14.58 5.19
N LYS A 480 -28.22 14.03 4.08
CA LYS A 480 -27.75 12.74 3.53
C LYS A 480 -26.82 12.94 2.35
N ARG A 481 -25.60 12.39 2.43
CA ARG A 481 -24.68 12.28 1.27
C ARG A 481 -25.32 11.36 0.21
N LYS A 482 -25.15 11.65 -1.08
CA LYS A 482 -25.73 10.82 -2.18
C LYS A 482 -24.91 9.53 -2.38
N CYS A 483 -25.58 8.38 -2.52
CA CYS A 483 -24.90 7.13 -2.87
C CYS A 483 -24.64 7.06 -4.37
N LEU A 484 -23.40 6.76 -4.75
CA LEU A 484 -22.96 6.67 -6.14
C LEU A 484 -22.57 5.24 -6.56
N CYS A 485 -23.10 4.21 -5.87
CA CYS A 485 -22.76 2.82 -6.17
C CYS A 485 -23.41 2.27 -7.46
N ARG A 486 -24.40 2.95 -8.01
CA ARG A 486 -25.13 2.58 -9.25
C ARG A 486 -25.86 1.23 -9.21
N ALA A 487 -26.04 0.62 -8.04
CA ALA A 487 -26.83 -0.60 -7.91
C ALA A 487 -28.31 -0.34 -8.27
N LYS A 488 -28.94 -1.26 -9.03
CA LYS A 488 -30.33 -1.11 -9.52
C LYS A 488 -31.35 -0.81 -8.40
N LYS A 489 -31.17 -1.40 -7.21
CA LYS A 489 -32.04 -1.22 -6.04
C LYS A 489 -31.36 -0.36 -4.95
N CYS A 490 -30.63 0.67 -5.35
CA CYS A 490 -29.97 1.59 -4.42
C CYS A 490 -31.00 2.55 -3.78
N PRO A 491 -30.96 2.77 -2.45
CA PRO A 491 -31.81 3.76 -1.78
C PRO A 491 -31.44 5.22 -2.13
N GLY A 492 -30.29 5.46 -2.75
CA GLY A 492 -29.87 6.75 -3.32
C GLY A 492 -29.03 7.63 -2.40
N PHE A 493 -28.82 7.25 -1.13
CA PHE A 493 -28.01 7.99 -0.17
C PHE A 493 -26.97 7.08 0.48
N MET A 494 -25.80 7.65 0.76
CA MET A 494 -24.77 7.03 1.58
C MET A 494 -25.36 6.78 2.97
N PRO A 495 -24.97 5.68 3.60
CA PRO A 495 -25.36 5.40 4.96
C PRO A 495 -25.03 6.55 5.92
#